data_AF-C3UN10-F1
#
_entry.id   AF-C3UN10-F1
#
_cell.length_a   1.000
_cell.length_b   1.000
_cell.length_c   1.000
_cell.angle_alpha   90.00
_cell.angle_beta   90.00
_cell.angle_gamma   90.00
#
_symmetry.space_group_name_H-M   'P 1'
#
loop_
_entity.id
_entity.type
_entity.pdbx_description
1 polymer ?
#
loop_
_entity_poly.entity_id
_entity_poly.type
_entity_poly.pdbx_seq_one_letter_code
_entity_poly.pdbx_strand_id
1 'polypeptide(L)' 'RGDCDNFQDRGFMNRVNSIRVESGAWICYDHPDFRGQQYILEHGEYPEFQRWNSHN' A
#
# COMPACT_ATOMS: atom_id res chain seq x y z
N ARG A 1 1.17 16.87 2.24
CA ARG A 1 2.15 15.79 2.36
C ARG A 1 1.36 14.55 2.73
N GLY A 2 1.19 13.62 1.79
CA GLY A 2 0.31 12.45 1.93
C GLY A 2 1.07 11.17 2.25
N ASP A 3 2.39 11.28 2.49
CA ASP A 3 3.28 10.18 2.81
C ASP A 3 2.95 9.55 4.17
N CYS A 4 3.20 8.24 4.24
CA CYS A 4 3.00 7.41 5.41
C CYS A 4 4.20 6.46 5.52
N ASP A 5 5.17 6.84 6.35
CA ASP A 5 6.45 6.12 6.48
C ASP A 5 6.28 4.76 7.19
N ASN A 6 5.27 4.64 8.04
CA ASN A 6 4.95 3.42 8.79
C ASN A 6 3.44 3.28 9.01
N PHE A 7 2.86 2.15 8.60
CA PHE A 7 1.45 1.84 8.82
C PHE A 7 1.11 1.59 10.29
N GLN A 8 2.07 1.15 11.11
CA GLN A 8 1.84 0.91 12.53
C GLN A 8 1.51 2.19 13.29
N ASP A 9 2.12 3.30 12.90
CA ASP A 9 1.86 4.63 13.47
C ASP A 9 0.44 5.15 13.13
N ARG A 10 -0.19 4.53 12.13
CA ARG A 10 -1.60 4.78 11.73
C ARG A 10 -2.57 3.76 12.35
N GLY A 11 -2.11 2.90 13.25
CA GLY A 11 -2.94 1.91 13.94
C GLY A 11 -3.16 0.61 13.17
N PHE A 12 -2.46 0.40 12.06
CA PHE A 12 -2.43 -0.91 11.42
C PHE A 12 -1.54 -1.87 12.23
N MET A 13 -1.92 -3.14 12.30
CA MET A 13 -1.08 -4.16 12.93
C MET A 13 0.08 -4.55 12.00
N ASN A 14 0.58 -5.78 12.11
CA ASN A 14 1.71 -6.28 11.31
C ASN A 14 1.38 -6.52 9.83
N ARG A 15 0.13 -6.32 9.39
CA ARG A 15 -0.28 -6.55 8.01
C ARG A 15 -1.43 -5.65 7.58
N VAL A 16 -1.32 -5.08 6.38
CA VAL A 16 -2.42 -4.44 5.65
C VAL A 16 -3.03 -5.49 4.73
N ASN A 17 -4.34 -5.72 4.85
CA ASN A 17 -5.04 -6.76 4.08
C ASN A 17 -5.64 -6.23 2.77
N SER A 18 -6.07 -4.96 2.77
CA SER A 18 -6.73 -4.34 1.64
C SER A 18 -6.35 -2.87 1.52
N ILE A 19 -6.40 -2.35 0.29
CA ILE A 19 -6.17 -0.94 -0.04
C ILE A 19 -7.23 -0.47 -1.02
N ARG A 20 -7.65 0.79 -0.90
CA ARG A 20 -8.43 1.50 -1.91
C ARG A 20 -7.72 2.79 -2.26
N VAL A 21 -7.45 2.99 -3.55
CA VAL A 21 -6.85 4.21 -4.07
C VAL A 21 -7.95 5.06 -4.70
N GLU A 22 -8.34 6.13 -4.01
CA GLU A 22 -9.40 7.02 -4.48
C GLU A 22 -8.92 7.98 -5.58
N SER A 23 -7.64 8.32 -5.61
CA SER A 23 -7.07 9.18 -6.65
C SER A 23 -5.55 9.04 -6.76
N GLY A 24 -5.04 9.31 -7.96
CA GLY A 24 -3.61 9.24 -8.28
C GLY A 24 -3.07 7.81 -8.33
N ALA A 25 -1.76 7.69 -8.13
CA ALA A 25 -1.05 6.43 -8.01
C ALA A 25 -0.11 6.49 -6.81
N TRP A 26 0.05 5.35 -6.14
CA TRP A 26 0.84 5.21 -4.93
C TRP A 26 1.88 4.12 -5.10
N ILE A 27 3.03 4.30 -4.45
CA ILE A 27 4.02 3.24 -4.26
C ILE A 27 3.93 2.81 -2.81
N CYS A 28 3.58 1.53 -2.59
CA CYS A 28 3.56 0.92 -1.28
C CYS A 28 4.83 0.07 -1.09
N TYR A 29 5.32 0.02 0.14
CA TYR A 29 6.50 -0.71 0.56
C TYR A 29 6.11 -1.70 1.66
N ASP A 30 6.68 -2.91 1.64
CA ASP A 30 6.41 -3.92 2.67
C ASP A 30 7.21 -3.69 3.97
N HIS A 31 8.25 -2.85 3.94
CA HIS A 31 8.97 -2.40 5.13
C HIS A 31 8.81 -0.88 5.36
N PRO A 32 8.86 -0.42 6.62
CA PRO A 32 8.88 1.00 6.94
C PRO A 32 10.02 1.76 6.26
N ASP A 33 9.92 3.09 6.26
CA ASP A 33 10.94 4.01 5.75
C ASP A 33 11.24 3.82 4.25
N PHE A 34 10.22 3.44 3.47
CA PHE A 34 10.31 3.21 2.02
C PHE A 34 11.32 2.12 1.62
N ARG A 35 11.36 1.02 2.36
CA ARG A 35 12.29 -0.11 2.13
C ARG A 35 11.57 -1.37 1.70
N GLY A 36 12.34 -2.30 1.12
CA GLY A 36 11.86 -3.61 0.72
C GLY A 36 11.17 -3.63 -0.65
N GLN A 37 10.21 -4.53 -0.81
CA GLN A 37 9.51 -4.76 -2.08
C GLN A 37 8.52 -3.62 -2.36
N GLN A 38 8.50 -3.16 -3.61
CA GLN A 38 7.61 -2.11 -4.08
C GLN A 38 6.36 -2.69 -4.74
N TYR A 39 5.24 -2.01 -4.53
CA TYR A 39 3.94 -2.30 -5.13
C TYR A 39 3.36 -1.01 -5.69
N ILE A 40 3.04 -0.99 -6.98
CA ILE A 40 2.40 0.14 -7.64
C ILE A 40 0.89 -0.03 -7.54
N LEU A 41 0.23 0.94 -6.92
CA LEU A 41 -1.21 0.94 -6.70
C LEU A 41 -1.81 2.11 -7.46
N GLU A 42 -2.53 1.80 -8.53
CA GLU A 42 -3.29 2.76 -9.31
C GLU A 42 -4.70 2.90 -8.73
N HIS A 43 -5.49 3.83 -9.29
CA HIS A 43 -6.88 4.02 -8.89
C HIS A 43 -7.67 2.69 -8.97
N GLY A 44 -8.23 2.27 -7.83
CA GLY A 44 -8.96 1.01 -7.74
C GLY A 44 -9.09 0.46 -6.33
N GLU A 45 -9.62 -0.77 -6.26
CA GLU A 45 -9.82 -1.52 -5.02
C GLU A 45 -8.98 -2.80 -5.02
N TYR A 46 -8.24 -2.99 -3.95
CA TYR A 46 -7.33 -4.11 -3.73
C TYR A 46 -7.78 -4.86 -2.47
N PRO A 47 -8.75 -5.78 -2.56
CA PRO A 47 -9.32 -6.46 -1.40
C PRO A 47 -8.37 -7.45 -0.71
N GLU A 48 -7.29 -7.84 -1.38
CA GLU A 48 -6.29 -8.77 -0.89
C GLU A 48 -4.88 -8.40 -1.39
N PHE A 49 -3.85 -8.71 -0.60
CA PHE A 49 -2.45 -8.40 -0.91
C PHE A 49 -1.97 -8.97 -2.25
N GLN A 50 -2.45 -10.15 -2.65
CA GLN A 50 -2.06 -10.79 -3.92
C GLN A 50 -2.42 -9.92 -5.14
N ARG A 51 -3.41 -9.03 -5.00
CA ARG A 51 -3.85 -8.15 -6.08
C ARG A 51 -3.03 -6.88 -6.23
N TRP A 52 -2.12 -6.58 -5.31
CA TRP A 52 -1.33 -5.36 -5.35
C TRP A 52 -0.31 -5.37 -6.50
N ASN A 53 0.10 -6.56 -6.95
CA ASN A 53 1.01 -6.76 -8.08
C ASN A 53 0.32 -7.29 -9.34
N SER A 54 -0.98 -7.60 -9.26
CA SER A 54 -1.73 -7.93 -10.46
C SER A 54 -1.98 -6.64 -11.20
N HIS A 55 -1.12 -6.35 -12.17
CA HIS A 55 -1.44 -5.44 -13.25
C HIS A 55 -2.73 -5.98 -13.87
N ASN A 56 -3.82 -5.21 -13.81
CA ASN A 56 -4.98 -5.51 -14.64
C ASN A 56 -4.57 -5.48 -16.11
#